data_AF-A0A1G0C509-F1
#
_entry.id   AF-A0A1G0C509-F1
#
_cell.length_a   1.000
_cell.length_b   1.000
_cell.length_c   1.000
_cell.angle_alpha   90.00
_cell.angle_beta   90.00
_cell.angle_gamma   90.00
#
_symmetry.space_group_name_H-M   'P 1'
#
loop_
_entity.id
_entity.type
_entity.pdbx_description
1 polymer ?
#
loop_
_entity_poly.entity_id
_entity_poly.type
_entity_poly.pdbx_seq_one_letter_code
_entity_poly.pdbx_strand_id
1 'polypeptide(L)'
;MILNKLMVGIFLVVIVASCATKPKIEYDYWRFENGDSTVRLSMETVNETVHGYCMKYYKNGQLLSKVRYENDKPMDIICVYDSLGNPLNYGHLKNGNGCVISYSDKYGTPQYSGCYVDGEREGWWKSYTFKGEFVDSFFCVKGDCKETTSLFRYVLY
;
A
#
# COMPACT_ATOMS: atom_id res chain seq x y z
N MET A 1 -34.68 33.39 -7.11
CA MET A 1 -33.80 34.43 -7.68
C MET A 1 -32.54 34.49 -6.81
N ILE A 2 -31.46 33.82 -7.22
CA ILE A 2 -30.26 34.46 -7.85
C ILE A 2 -29.51 35.27 -6.76
N LEU A 3 -28.25 35.05 -6.35
CA LEU A 3 -27.07 34.37 -6.92
C LEU A 3 -25.95 34.32 -5.85
N ASN A 4 -24.99 33.39 -6.05
CA ASN A 4 -23.53 33.52 -5.83
C ASN A 4 -22.95 34.00 -4.48
N LYS A 5 -22.05 33.16 -3.94
CA LYS A 5 -20.60 33.36 -4.13
C LYS A 5 -19.85 32.03 -3.93
N LEU A 6 -19.64 31.34 -5.05
CA LEU A 6 -18.68 30.23 -5.16
C LEU A 6 -17.28 30.84 -5.13
N MET A 7 -16.48 30.54 -4.11
CA MET A 7 -15.11 31.03 -3.97
C MET A 7 -14.18 30.17 -4.83
N VAL A 8 -14.06 30.51 -6.12
CA VAL A 8 -13.06 29.92 -7.02
C VAL A 8 -11.76 30.68 -6.83
N GLY A 9 -10.84 30.11 -6.05
CA GLY A 9 -9.47 30.59 -5.95
C GLY A 9 -8.69 30.20 -7.20
N ILE A 10 -8.63 31.11 -8.17
CA ILE A 10 -7.69 31.05 -9.30
C ILE A 10 -6.31 31.41 -8.76
N PHE A 11 -5.38 30.46 -8.72
CA PHE A 11 -3.96 30.76 -8.60
C PHE A 11 -3.32 30.62 -9.98
N LEU A 12 -3.02 31.77 -10.58
CA LEU A 12 -2.32 31.89 -11.86
C LEU A 12 -0.86 32.22 -11.55
N VAL A 13 0.06 31.27 -11.76
CA VAL A 13 1.49 31.58 -11.88
C VAL A 13 2.15 30.66 -12.92
N VAL A 14 2.40 31.27 -14.08
CA VAL A 14 3.57 31.15 -14.97
C VAL A 14 3.96 29.76 -15.46
N ILE A 15 3.60 29.49 -16.73
CA ILE A 15 4.18 28.42 -17.54
C ILE A 15 5.62 28.81 -17.88
N VAL A 16 6.57 28.31 -17.09
CA VAL A 16 7.95 28.19 -17.55
C VAL A 16 8.01 26.85 -18.27
N ALA A 17 8.20 26.87 -19.59
CA ALA A 17 8.50 25.70 -20.39
C ALA A 17 9.89 25.17 -20.00
N SER A 18 9.95 24.52 -18.85
CA SER A 18 11.00 23.58 -18.49
C SER A 18 10.45 22.20 -18.80
N CYS A 19 11.30 21.27 -19.25
CA CYS A 19 10.96 19.87 -19.39
C CYS A 19 10.58 19.32 -17.99
N ALA A 20 9.34 19.56 -17.58
CA ALA A 20 8.99 19.56 -16.17
C ALA A 20 8.56 18.15 -15.76
N THR A 21 9.43 17.48 -15.00
CA THR A 21 9.01 16.39 -14.12
C THR A 21 7.81 16.88 -13.31
N LYS A 22 6.64 16.22 -13.45
CA LYS A 22 5.43 16.61 -12.72
C LYS A 22 5.73 16.68 -11.22
N PRO A 23 5.15 17.66 -10.50
CA PRO A 23 5.44 17.82 -9.08
C PRO A 23 5.06 16.55 -8.33
N LYS A 24 5.90 16.19 -7.36
CA LYS A 24 5.59 15.20 -6.35
C LYS A 24 4.40 15.70 -5.52
N ILE A 25 3.29 14.96 -5.52
CA ILE A 25 2.10 15.31 -4.75
C ILE A 25 1.98 14.34 -3.57
N GLU A 26 1.84 14.90 -2.37
CA GLU A 26 1.53 14.15 -1.15
C GLU A 26 0.02 14.15 -0.92
N TYR A 27 -0.59 12.96 -0.85
CA TYR A 27 -1.99 12.80 -0.49
C TYR A 27 -2.11 12.29 0.94
N ASP A 28 -2.77 13.07 1.79
CA ASP A 28 -3.23 12.64 3.11
C ASP A 28 -4.74 12.35 3.04
N TYR A 29 -5.15 11.12 3.34
CA TYR A 29 -6.57 10.80 3.44
C TYR A 29 -6.91 9.86 4.58
N TRP A 30 -8.15 9.97 5.03
CA TRP A 30 -8.73 9.19 6.12
C TRP A 30 -9.68 8.15 5.55
N ARG A 31 -9.37 6.86 5.71
CA ARG A 31 -10.33 5.79 5.43
C ARG A 31 -11.31 5.71 6.60
N PHE A 32 -12.61 5.86 6.33
CA PHE A 32 -13.69 5.63 7.29
C PHE A 32 -14.30 4.25 7.05
N GLU A 33 -14.17 3.34 8.01
CA GLU A 33 -14.86 2.05 7.98
C GLU A 33 -15.90 2.01 9.11
N ASN A 34 -17.18 1.82 8.74
CA ASN A 34 -18.33 1.75 9.64
C ASN A 34 -18.39 2.88 10.70
N GLY A 35 -17.99 4.10 10.32
CA GLY A 35 -18.14 5.31 11.14
C GLY A 35 -17.09 5.54 12.24
N ASP A 36 -16.15 4.62 12.48
CA ASP A 36 -15.26 4.72 13.67
C ASP A 36 -13.78 4.41 13.41
N SER A 37 -13.42 3.72 12.32
CA SER A 37 -12.01 3.49 12.01
C SER A 37 -11.47 4.62 11.15
N THR A 38 -10.43 5.31 11.61
CA THR A 38 -9.68 6.33 10.88
C THR A 38 -8.25 5.82 10.66
N VAL A 39 -7.94 5.38 9.44
CA VAL A 39 -6.56 5.08 9.04
C VAL A 39 -6.06 6.25 8.22
N ARG A 40 -4.96 6.87 8.65
CA ARG A 40 -4.27 7.90 7.87
C ARG A 40 -3.28 7.23 6.94
N LEU A 41 -3.31 7.65 5.67
CA LEU A 41 -2.31 7.29 4.69
C LEU A 41 -1.72 8.57 4.08
N SER A 42 -0.39 8.64 4.03
CA SER A 42 0.37 9.61 3.24
C SER A 42 1.03 8.87 2.07
N MET A 43 0.90 9.37 0.85
CA MET A 43 1.54 8.79 -0.33
C MET A 43 2.09 9.85 -1.27
N GLU A 44 3.25 9.55 -1.84
CA GLU A 44 3.90 10.36 -2.85
C GLU A 44 3.53 9.83 -4.25
N THR A 45 3.18 10.74 -5.16
CA THR A 45 2.78 10.36 -6.54
C THR A 45 3.50 11.19 -7.60
N VAL A 46 3.72 10.56 -8.75
CA VAL A 46 4.19 11.19 -9.99
C VAL A 46 3.33 10.65 -11.14
N ASN A 47 2.78 11.53 -11.98
CA ASN A 47 1.91 11.11 -13.09
C ASN A 47 0.72 10.22 -12.66
N GLU A 48 0.10 10.49 -11.51
CA GLU A 48 -1.03 9.70 -10.97
C GLU A 48 -0.66 8.27 -10.53
N THR A 49 0.62 7.91 -10.60
CA THR A 49 1.17 6.64 -10.07
C THR A 49 1.88 6.90 -8.75
N VAL A 50 1.78 5.96 -7.81
CA VAL A 50 2.51 6.03 -6.53
C VAL A 50 4.00 5.88 -6.83
N HIS A 51 4.76 6.91 -6.47
CA HIS A 51 6.20 6.97 -6.71
C HIS A 51 6.84 7.79 -5.58
N GLY A 52 7.70 7.13 -4.80
CA GLY A 52 8.26 7.66 -3.56
C GLY A 52 7.76 6.92 -2.33
N TYR A 53 7.68 7.59 -1.18
CA TYR A 53 7.26 6.96 0.07
C TYR A 53 5.74 6.91 0.24
N CYS A 54 5.29 5.82 0.87
CA CYS A 54 3.93 5.63 1.33
C CYS A 54 3.98 5.27 2.83
N MET A 55 3.25 6.00 3.66
CA MET A 55 3.21 5.86 5.11
C MET A 55 1.79 5.59 5.59
N LYS A 56 1.60 4.50 6.35
CA LYS A 56 0.34 4.15 7.01
C LYS A 56 0.44 4.41 8.51
N TYR A 57 -0.65 4.89 9.11
CA TYR A 57 -0.72 5.18 10.54
C TYR A 57 -1.94 4.52 11.17
N TYR A 58 -1.78 4.06 12.41
CA TYR A 58 -2.87 3.63 13.26
C TYR A 58 -3.78 4.80 13.65
N LYS A 59 -4.99 4.50 14.15
CA LYS A 59 -5.95 5.50 14.66
C LYS A 59 -5.37 6.39 15.77
N ASN A 60 -4.43 5.87 16.56
CA ASN A 60 -3.74 6.63 17.61
C ASN A 60 -2.61 7.54 17.08
N GLY A 61 -2.38 7.58 15.75
CA GLY A 61 -1.34 8.38 15.11
C GLY A 61 0.03 7.72 15.05
N GLN A 62 0.22 6.55 15.66
CA GLN A 62 1.48 5.81 15.59
C GLN A 62 1.72 5.33 14.15
N LEU A 63 2.97 5.42 13.68
CA LEU A 63 3.37 4.92 12.36
C LEU A 63 3.24 3.39 12.33
N LEU A 64 2.47 2.87 11.39
CA LEU A 64 2.34 1.44 11.12
C LEU A 64 3.41 0.97 10.15
N SER A 65 3.56 1.63 9.01
CA SER A 65 4.58 1.25 8.02
C SER A 65 5.04 2.41 7.16
N LYS A 66 6.27 2.30 6.67
CA LYS A 66 6.83 3.15 5.62
C LYS A 66 7.43 2.28 4.52
N VAL A 67 6.93 2.43 3.31
CA VAL A 67 7.34 1.64 2.14
C VAL A 67 7.70 2.59 1.00
N ARG A 68 8.77 2.29 0.28
CA ARG A 68 9.17 3.01 -0.93
C ARG A 68 8.57 2.32 -2.15
N TYR A 69 7.98 3.10 -3.04
CA TYR A 69 7.36 2.67 -4.27
C TYR A 69 8.02 3.32 -5.48
N GLU A 70 8.03 2.61 -6.60
CA GLU A 70 8.34 3.15 -7.93
C GLU A 70 7.25 2.67 -8.90
N ASN A 71 6.48 3.60 -9.47
CA ASN A 71 5.44 3.32 -10.47
C ASN A 71 4.47 2.23 -9.97
N ASP A 72 3.88 2.45 -8.80
CA ASP A 72 2.95 1.54 -8.09
C ASP A 72 3.55 0.22 -7.58
N LYS A 73 4.84 -0.02 -7.80
CA LYS A 73 5.53 -1.23 -7.33
C LYS A 73 6.27 -0.99 -6.01
N PRO A 74 6.07 -1.81 -4.97
CA PRO A 74 6.82 -1.69 -3.73
C PRO A 74 8.28 -2.11 -3.97
N MET A 75 9.21 -1.24 -3.61
CA MET A 75 10.64 -1.44 -3.81
C MET A 75 11.36 -1.77 -2.52
N ASP A 76 11.06 -1.06 -1.43
CA ASP A 76 11.70 -1.32 -0.12
C ASP A 76 10.70 -1.13 1.01
N ILE A 77 10.76 -2.02 2.00
CA ILE A 77 10.11 -1.80 3.29
C ILE A 77 11.14 -1.17 4.23
N ILE A 78 10.86 0.04 4.71
CA ILE A 78 11.77 0.79 5.58
C ILE A 78 11.54 0.40 7.04
N CYS A 79 10.28 0.32 7.45
CA CYS A 79 9.90 -0.06 8.79
C CYS A 79 8.44 -0.51 8.86
N VAL A 80 8.15 -1.38 9.83
CA VAL A 80 6.80 -1.75 10.25
C VAL A 80 6.78 -1.81 11.78
N TYR A 81 5.75 -1.23 12.40
CA TYR A 81 5.57 -1.20 13.85
C TYR A 81 4.16 -1.65 14.22
N ASP A 82 3.99 -2.11 15.46
CA ASP A 82 2.69 -2.30 16.07
C ASP A 82 2.08 -0.96 16.55
N SER A 83 0.86 -1.00 17.08
CA SER A 83 0.15 0.19 17.55
C SER A 83 0.77 0.85 18.78
N LEU A 84 1.71 0.17 19.46
CA LEU A 84 2.48 0.70 20.58
C LEU A 84 3.86 1.23 20.14
N GLY A 85 4.20 1.10 18.85
CA GLY A 85 5.46 1.55 18.28
C GLY A 85 6.61 0.52 18.36
N ASN A 86 6.32 -0.73 18.73
CA ASN A 86 7.34 -1.79 18.73
C ASN A 86 7.59 -2.29 17.30
N PRO A 87 8.84 -2.56 16.90
CA PRO A 87 9.14 -3.05 15.56
C PRO A 87 8.55 -4.46 15.35
N LEU A 88 7.92 -4.65 14.19
CA LEU A 88 7.40 -5.93 13.75
C LEU A 88 8.30 -6.57 12.70
N ASN A 89 8.32 -7.90 12.64
CA ASN A 89 9.02 -8.61 11.59
C ASN A 89 8.23 -8.53 10.27
N TYR A 90 8.70 -7.72 9.34
CA TYR A 90 8.08 -7.57 8.03
C TYR A 90 8.79 -8.36 6.92
N GLY A 91 9.75 -9.22 7.28
CA GLY A 91 10.61 -9.92 6.33
C GLY A 91 11.68 -9.02 5.72
N HIS A 92 11.94 -9.19 4.43
CA HIS A 92 12.92 -8.43 3.68
C HIS A 92 12.39 -8.10 2.29
N LEU A 93 12.34 -6.81 1.95
CA LEU A 93 12.08 -6.34 0.60
C LEU A 93 13.10 -5.26 0.28
N LYS A 94 13.92 -5.51 -0.75
CA LYS A 94 14.90 -4.55 -1.23
C LYS A 94 14.92 -4.51 -2.75
N ASN A 95 14.87 -3.31 -3.33
CA ASN A 95 14.79 -3.12 -4.78
C ASN A 95 13.74 -4.03 -5.46
N GLY A 96 12.56 -4.15 -4.85
CA GLY A 96 11.43 -4.92 -5.37
C GLY A 96 11.52 -6.43 -5.16
N ASN A 97 12.55 -6.91 -4.45
CA ASN A 97 12.84 -8.34 -4.33
C ASN A 97 12.89 -8.78 -2.87
N GLY A 98 12.23 -9.90 -2.57
CA GLY A 98 12.26 -10.54 -1.25
C GLY A 98 10.89 -10.90 -0.69
N CYS A 99 10.88 -11.55 0.48
CA CYS A 99 9.67 -12.08 1.11
C CYS A 99 9.25 -11.25 2.30
N VAL A 100 7.95 -10.97 2.41
CA VAL A 100 7.39 -10.00 3.35
C VAL A 100 6.26 -10.56 4.18
N ILE A 101 5.96 -9.85 5.27
CA ILE A 101 4.73 -10.01 6.05
C ILE A 101 4.04 -8.66 6.11
N SER A 102 2.78 -8.59 5.67
CA SER A 102 1.95 -7.38 5.80
C SER A 102 1.03 -7.49 7.00
N TYR A 103 0.83 -6.39 7.71
CA TYR A 103 0.04 -6.35 8.95
C TYR A 103 -1.25 -5.54 8.77
N SER A 104 -2.31 -5.95 9.47
CA SER A 104 -3.57 -5.23 9.54
C SER A 104 -3.41 -3.92 10.30
N ASP A 105 -3.97 -2.85 9.73
CA ASP A 105 -4.09 -1.53 10.36
C ASP A 105 -5.10 -1.47 11.51
N LYS A 106 -6.05 -2.42 11.55
CA LYS A 106 -7.06 -2.53 12.59
C LYS A 106 -6.62 -3.39 13.78
N TYR A 107 -6.01 -4.53 13.50
CA TYR A 107 -5.68 -5.54 14.52
C TYR A 107 -4.20 -5.64 14.83
N GLY A 108 -3.32 -5.08 14.00
CA GLY A 108 -1.86 -5.23 14.16
C GLY A 108 -1.38 -6.67 13.95
N THR A 109 -2.23 -7.58 13.47
CA THR A 109 -1.90 -8.98 13.21
C THR A 109 -1.42 -9.17 11.76
N PRO A 110 -0.63 -10.22 11.46
CA PRO A 110 -0.33 -10.61 10.09
C PRO A 110 -1.61 -10.77 9.27
N GLN A 111 -1.60 -10.24 8.05
CA GLN A 111 -2.71 -10.33 7.10
C GLN A 111 -2.31 -11.15 5.86
N TYR A 112 -1.09 -10.95 5.36
CA TYR A 112 -0.52 -11.72 4.26
C TYR A 112 0.97 -11.97 4.45
N SER A 113 1.45 -13.04 3.84
CA SER A 113 2.89 -13.26 3.64
C SER A 113 3.15 -13.86 2.26
N GLY A 114 4.30 -13.55 1.67
CA GLY A 114 4.65 -13.97 0.32
C GLY A 114 5.87 -13.22 -0.19
N CYS A 115 6.24 -13.44 -1.45
CA CYS A 115 7.44 -12.86 -2.03
C CYS A 115 7.14 -11.96 -3.21
N TYR A 116 8.06 -11.03 -3.45
CA TYR A 116 8.10 -10.15 -4.59
C TYR A 116 9.32 -10.45 -5.45
N VAL A 117 9.14 -10.32 -6.76
CA VAL A 117 10.20 -10.25 -7.77
C VAL A 117 9.95 -9.01 -8.61
N ASP A 118 10.93 -8.11 -8.69
CA ASP A 118 10.84 -6.82 -9.40
C ASP A 118 9.57 -6.01 -9.08
N GLY A 119 9.19 -6.03 -7.80
CA GLY A 119 8.05 -5.31 -7.24
C GLY A 119 6.70 -5.95 -7.54
N GLU A 120 6.66 -7.12 -8.18
CA GLU A 120 5.45 -7.88 -8.47
C GLU A 120 5.34 -9.09 -7.54
N ARG A 121 4.11 -9.40 -7.09
CA ARG A 121 3.86 -10.58 -6.25
C ARG A 121 4.15 -11.84 -7.06
N GLU A 122 4.96 -12.74 -6.48
CA GLU A 122 5.42 -13.96 -7.13
C GLU A 122 5.32 -15.15 -6.17
N GLY A 123 4.93 -16.30 -6.71
CA GLY A 123 4.85 -17.56 -5.99
C GLY A 123 3.65 -17.65 -5.05
N TRP A 124 3.77 -18.49 -4.03
CA TRP A 124 2.71 -18.72 -3.05
C TRP A 124 2.61 -17.58 -2.05
N TRP A 125 1.41 -17.04 -1.95
CA TRP A 125 1.01 -16.06 -0.96
C TRP A 125 0.05 -16.70 0.03
N LYS A 126 0.18 -16.37 1.31
CA LYS A 126 -0.66 -16.87 2.40
C LYS A 126 -1.50 -15.74 2.96
N SER A 127 -2.73 -16.05 3.37
CA SER A 127 -3.63 -15.15 4.08
C SER A 127 -3.86 -15.63 5.52
N TYR A 128 -4.19 -14.68 6.39
CA TYR A 128 -4.38 -14.93 7.82
C TYR A 128 -5.67 -14.27 8.34
N THR A 129 -6.24 -14.84 9.41
CA THR A 129 -7.40 -14.27 10.11
C THR A 129 -7.02 -13.00 10.87
N PHE A 130 -8.01 -12.27 11.40
CA PHE A 130 -7.78 -11.15 12.31
C PHE A 130 -7.07 -11.55 13.62
N LYS A 131 -6.95 -12.86 13.91
CA LYS A 131 -6.16 -13.40 15.02
C LYS A 131 -4.74 -13.83 14.60
N GLY A 132 -4.40 -13.70 13.31
CA GLY A 132 -3.12 -14.15 12.76
C GLY A 132 -3.04 -15.65 12.46
N GLU A 133 -4.17 -16.36 12.44
CA GLU A 133 -4.21 -17.79 12.12
C GLU A 133 -4.22 -17.99 10.60
N PHE A 134 -3.50 -18.99 10.09
CA PHE A 134 -3.48 -19.29 8.65
C PHE A 134 -4.88 -19.64 8.12
N VAL A 135 -5.26 -19.04 6.98
CA VAL A 135 -6.55 -19.28 6.33
C VAL A 135 -6.37 -20.10 5.06
N ASP A 136 -5.65 -19.54 4.09
CA ASP A 136 -5.46 -20.17 2.79
C ASP A 136 -4.17 -19.65 2.12
N SER A 137 -3.83 -20.24 0.98
CA SER A 137 -2.82 -19.74 0.07
C SER A 137 -3.37 -19.56 -1.33
N PHE A 138 -2.72 -18.70 -2.11
CA PHE A 138 -2.99 -18.48 -3.53
C PHE A 138 -1.67 -18.27 -4.27
N PHE A 139 -1.62 -18.58 -5.55
CA PHE A 139 -0.39 -18.48 -6.35
C PHE A 139 -0.44 -17.24 -7.23
N CYS A 140 0.65 -16.48 -7.24
CA CYS A 140 0.81 -15.28 -8.06
C CYS A 140 1.94 -15.46 -9.07
N VAL A 141 1.73 -14.98 -10.29
CA VAL A 141 2.77 -14.85 -11.32
C VAL A 141 2.72 -13.42 -11.83
N LYS A 142 3.82 -12.68 -11.71
CA LYS A 142 3.89 -11.28 -12.18
C LYS A 142 2.75 -10.39 -11.67
N GLY A 143 2.39 -10.56 -10.40
CA GLY A 143 1.30 -9.82 -9.75
C GLY A 143 -0.10 -10.40 -9.96
N ASP A 144 -0.30 -11.28 -10.94
CA ASP A 144 -1.59 -11.94 -11.22
C ASP A 144 -1.79 -13.13 -10.29
N CYS A 145 -2.67 -12.97 -9.30
CA CYS A 145 -2.92 -13.95 -8.25
C CYS A 145 -4.19 -14.77 -8.52
N LYS A 146 -4.07 -16.10 -8.44
CA LYS A 146 -5.17 -17.05 -8.64
C LYS A 146 -5.38 -17.90 -7.39
N GLU A 147 -6.63 -18.09 -7.00
CA GLU A 147 -7.00 -18.98 -5.91
C GLU A 147 -6.60 -20.44 -6.21
N THR A 148 -6.27 -21.18 -5.15
CA THR A 148 -5.78 -22.56 -5.20
C THR A 148 -6.74 -23.50 -5.94
N THR A 149 -8.05 -23.31 -5.78
CA THR A 149 -9.09 -24.09 -6.49
C THR A 149 -9.04 -23.95 -8.01
N SER A 150 -8.55 -22.81 -8.52
CA SER A 150 -8.40 -22.59 -9.96
C SER A 150 -7.17 -23.32 -10.53
N LEU A 151 -6.09 -23.47 -9.76
CA LEU A 151 -4.85 -24.12 -10.21
C LEU A 151 -5.00 -25.63 -10.36
N PHE A 152 -5.73 -26.29 -9.47
CA PHE A 152 -6.04 -27.72 -9.61
C PHE A 152 -6.83 -28.04 -10.88
N ARG A 153 -7.60 -27.07 -11.40
CA ARG A 153 -8.31 -27.22 -12.67
C ARG A 153 -7.35 -27.22 -13.88
N TYR A 154 -6.14 -26.65 -13.78
CA TYR A 154 -5.18 -26.63 -14.89
C TYR A 154 -4.16 -27.78 -14.86
N VAL A 155 -3.97 -28.44 -13.72
CA VAL A 155 -3.04 -29.59 -13.59
C VAL A 155 -3.68 -30.92 -14.00
N LEU A 156 -5.02 -30.96 -14.12
CA LEU A 156 -5.79 -32.17 -14.46
C LEU A 156 -6.24 -32.24 -15.94
N TYR A 157 -5.61 -31.50 -16.86
CA TYR A 157 -5.85 -31.61 -18.31
C TYR A 157 -4.56 -31.86 -19.08
#